data_AF-A0A4Q6AFG0-F1
#
_entry.id   AF-A0A4Q6AFG0-F1
#
_cell.length_a   1.000
_cell.length_b   1.000
_cell.length_c   1.000
_cell.angle_alpha   90.00
_cell.angle_beta   90.00
_cell.angle_gamma   90.00
#
_symmetry.space_group_name_H-M   'P 1'
#
loop_
_entity.id
_entity.type
_entity.pdbx_description
1 polymer ?
#
loop_
_entity_poly.entity_id
_entity_poly.type
_entity_poly.pdbx_seq_one_letter_code
_entity_poly.pdbx_strand_id
1 'polypeptide(L)'
;MSETNKTWYAVYTLPRWEKKVARILEQQGIGVYCPLNKVVRQWSDRKKKVLEPLFKGYVFVQVSESEKWRVKETHGILNYVYWNGKPGIIRNDEIETIKHFLEGFTDVEVEEYK
;
A
#
# COMPACT_ATOMS: atom_id res chain seq x y z
N MET A 1 -6.14 13.05 -26.91
CA MET A 1 -5.31 12.45 -25.85
C MET A 1 -6.22 11.57 -25.03
N SER A 2 -6.04 10.25 -25.08
CA SER A 2 -6.86 9.32 -24.30
C SER A 2 -6.55 9.49 -22.82
N GLU A 3 -7.53 9.93 -22.03
CA GLU A 3 -7.46 9.84 -20.58
C GLU A 3 -7.21 8.38 -20.20
N THR A 4 -6.00 8.07 -19.76
CA THR A 4 -5.69 6.77 -19.16
C THR A 4 -6.38 6.72 -17.82
N ASN A 5 -7.59 6.16 -17.81
CA ASN A 5 -8.40 6.00 -16.61
C ASN A 5 -7.68 5.05 -15.64
N LYS A 6 -6.95 5.61 -14.68
CA LYS A 6 -6.17 4.84 -13.69
C LYS A 6 -7.04 4.55 -12.48
N THR A 7 -7.00 3.30 -12.03
CA THR A 7 -7.80 2.83 -10.90
C THR A 7 -6.88 2.39 -9.77
N TRP A 8 -7.30 2.60 -8.53
CA TRP A 8 -6.56 2.10 -7.37
C TRP A 8 -6.91 0.63 -7.10
N TYR A 9 -5.88 -0.15 -6.81
CA TYR A 9 -5.95 -1.55 -6.44
C TYR A 9 -5.07 -1.81 -5.22
N ALA A 10 -5.39 -2.82 -4.43
CA ALA A 10 -4.48 -3.37 -3.44
C ALA A 10 -3.72 -4.57 -4.01
N VAL A 11 -2.45 -4.68 -3.67
CA VAL A 11 -1.60 -5.83 -3.97
C VAL A 11 -0.99 -6.41 -2.70
N TYR A 12 -0.94 -7.73 -2.66
CA TYR A 12 -0.20 -8.49 -1.68
C TYR A 12 1.29 -8.44 -2.00
N THR A 13 2.11 -8.16 -1.00
CA THR A 13 3.57 -8.20 -1.10
C THR A 13 4.15 -9.33 -0.25
N LEU A 14 5.41 -9.66 -0.49
CA LEU A 14 6.18 -10.45 0.45
C LEU A 14 6.21 -9.75 1.83
N PRO A 15 6.24 -10.51 2.94
CA PRO A 15 6.29 -9.94 4.27
C PRO A 15 7.50 -9.01 4.44
N ARG A 16 7.30 -7.80 4.97
CA ARG A 16 8.36 -6.80 5.23
C ARG A 16 8.98 -6.18 3.96
N TRP A 17 8.43 -6.46 2.78
CA TRP A 17 8.89 -5.91 1.51
C TRP A 17 8.07 -4.72 1.01
N GLU A 18 7.06 -4.27 1.76
CA GLU A 18 6.10 -3.24 1.36
C GLU A 18 6.82 -1.97 0.89
N LYS A 19 7.78 -1.47 1.68
CA LYS A 19 8.59 -0.28 1.35
C LYS A 19 9.48 -0.48 0.12
N LYS A 20 10.02 -1.69 -0.04
CA LYS A 20 10.91 -2.02 -1.17
C LYS A 20 10.11 -2.09 -2.46
N VAL A 21 8.96 -2.77 -2.42
CA VAL A 21 8.03 -2.87 -3.54
C VAL A 21 7.52 -1.49 -3.94
N ALA A 22 7.12 -0.66 -2.96
CA ALA A 22 6.70 0.71 -3.23
C ALA A 22 7.77 1.48 -4.01
N ARG A 23 9.03 1.46 -3.54
CA ARG A 23 10.13 2.12 -4.23
C ARG A 23 10.38 1.59 -5.64
N ILE A 24 10.27 0.28 -5.87
CA ILE A 24 10.45 -0.32 -7.20
C ILE A 24 9.35 0.16 -8.15
N LEU A 25 8.09 0.19 -7.69
CA LEU A 25 6.95 0.66 -8.48
C LEU A 25 7.06 2.16 -8.79
N GLU A 26 7.48 2.99 -7.82
CA GLU A 26 7.75 4.43 -8.04
C GLU A 26 8.78 4.62 -9.16
N GLN A 27 9.87 3.84 -9.13
CA GLN A 27 10.91 3.88 -10.15
C GLN A 27 10.42 3.43 -11.54
N GLN A 28 9.40 2.59 -11.60
CA GLN A 28 8.75 2.17 -12.85
C GLN A 28 7.72 3.18 -13.37
N GLY A 29 7.51 4.29 -12.65
CA GLY A 29 6.52 5.32 -12.97
C GLY A 29 5.08 4.94 -12.61
N ILE A 30 4.91 3.92 -11.76
CA ILE A 30 3.60 3.45 -11.31
C ILE A 30 3.20 4.24 -10.06
N GLY A 31 1.97 4.77 -10.06
CA GLY A 31 1.41 5.42 -8.88
C GLY A 31 1.28 4.40 -7.75
N VAL A 32 1.86 4.68 -6.60
CA VAL A 32 1.86 3.76 -5.48
C VAL A 32 1.72 4.50 -4.16
N TYR A 33 1.07 3.85 -3.21
CA TYR A 33 0.89 4.34 -1.87
C TYR A 33 1.07 3.19 -0.89
N CYS A 34 2.05 3.34 -0.01
CA CYS A 34 2.29 2.44 1.12
C CYS A 34 1.97 3.22 2.40
N PRO A 35 0.86 2.91 3.10
CA PRO A 35 0.51 3.61 4.32
C PRO A 35 1.51 3.23 5.42
N LEU A 36 2.30 4.21 5.86
CA LEU A 36 3.31 4.03 6.90
C LEU A 36 2.86 4.72 8.18
N ASN A 37 2.65 3.93 9.22
CA ASN A 37 2.35 4.40 10.55
C ASN A 37 3.65 4.70 11.32
N LYS A 38 3.67 5.82 12.04
CA LYS A 38 4.75 6.21 12.96
C LYS A 38 4.45 5.59 14.32
N VAL A 39 5.21 4.57 14.71
CA VAL A 39 5.04 3.85 15.97
C VAL A 39 6.26 4.07 16.87
N VAL A 40 6.05 4.32 18.17
CA VAL A 40 7.12 4.33 19.16
C VAL A 40 7.33 2.92 19.67
N ARG A 41 8.37 2.24 19.19
CA ARG A 41 8.79 0.97 19.79
C ARG A 41 9.71 1.21 20.97
N GLN A 42 9.43 0.51 22.06
CA GLN A 42 10.32 0.39 23.21
C GLN A 42 11.14 -0.90 23.07
N TRP A 43 12.45 -0.75 23.04
CA TRP A 43 13.43 -1.82 23.24
C TRP A 43 13.92 -1.78 24.69
N SER A 44 14.56 -2.87 25.13
CA SER A 44 15.07 -3.03 26.50
C SER A 44 15.98 -1.87 26.94
N ASP A 45 16.67 -1.22 25.99
CA ASP A 45 17.60 -0.11 26.22
C ASP A 45 17.04 1.27 25.82
N ARG A 46 16.08 1.37 24.89
CA ARG A 46 15.64 2.67 24.33
C ARG A 46 14.24 2.67 23.72
N LYS A 47 13.61 3.84 23.68
CA LYS A 47 12.43 4.12 22.84
C LYS A 47 12.86 4.75 21.51
N LYS A 48 12.41 4.22 20.38
CA LYS A 48 12.69 4.79 19.05
C LYS A 48 11.43 4.79 18.18
N LYS A 49 11.22 5.92 17.49
CA LYS A 49 10.18 6.07 16.47
C LYS A 49 10.57 5.26 15.22
N VAL A 50 9.69 4.38 14.79
CA VAL A 50 9.84 3.58 13.57
C VAL A 50 8.64 3.78 12.66
N LEU A 51 8.89 3.69 11.35
CA LEU A 51 7.83 3.64 10.35
C LEU A 51 7.52 2.18 10.07
N GLU A 52 6.31 1.74 10.34
CA GLU A 52 5.83 0.40 10.01
C GLU A 52 4.63 0.50 9.08
N PRO A 53 4.45 -0.42 8.11
CA PRO A 53 3.24 -0.45 7.30
C PRO A 53 2.00 -0.59 8.18
N LEU A 54 1.00 0.27 7.96
CA LEU A 54 -0.28 0.17 8.66
C LEU A 54 -0.96 -1.16 8.30
N PHE A 55 -1.06 -1.45 7.01
CA PHE A 55 -1.52 -2.73 6.49
C PHE A 55 -0.32 -3.59 6.11
N LYS A 56 0.01 -4.58 6.96
CA LYS A 56 1.14 -5.49 6.73
C LYS A 56 0.90 -6.35 5.50
N GLY A 57 1.88 -6.43 4.61
CA GLY A 57 1.78 -7.21 3.37
C GLY A 57 0.90 -6.59 2.29
N TYR A 58 0.43 -5.34 2.45
CA TYR A 58 -0.36 -4.66 1.44
C TYR A 58 0.31 -3.38 0.95
N VAL A 59 0.20 -3.15 -0.35
CA VAL A 59 0.55 -1.89 -1.01
C VAL A 59 -0.58 -1.50 -1.94
N PHE A 60 -0.88 -0.21 -2.05
CA PHE A 60 -1.89 0.31 -2.96
C PHE A 60 -1.22 0.84 -4.23
N VAL A 61 -1.77 0.50 -5.39
CA VAL A 61 -1.23 0.89 -6.69
C VAL A 61 -2.31 1.53 -7.54
N GLN A 62 -1.98 2.63 -8.22
CA GLN A 62 -2.84 3.34 -9.15
C GLN A 62 -2.39 3.04 -10.57
N VAL A 63 -3.15 2.22 -11.28
CA VAL A 63 -2.74 1.68 -12.58
C VAL A 63 -3.85 1.66 -13.61
N SER A 64 -3.47 1.82 -14.88
CA SER A 64 -4.32 1.51 -16.03
C SER A 64 -4.36 0.00 -16.30
N GLU A 65 -5.28 -0.44 -17.17
CA GLU A 65 -5.38 -1.85 -17.57
C GLU A 65 -4.06 -2.40 -18.15
N SER A 66 -3.34 -1.59 -18.93
CA SER A 66 -2.05 -1.95 -19.52
C SER A 66 -0.92 -2.07 -18.49
N GLU A 67 -0.99 -1.33 -17.39
CA GLU A 67 0.01 -1.34 -16.32
C GLU A 67 -0.19 -2.52 -15.36
N LYS A 68 -1.38 -3.15 -15.33
CA LYS A 68 -1.70 -4.23 -14.38
C LYS A 68 -0.72 -5.40 -14.43
N TRP A 69 -0.32 -5.80 -15.63
CA TRP A 69 0.63 -6.90 -15.84
C TRP A 69 2.02 -6.54 -15.30
N ARG A 70 2.49 -5.31 -15.54
CA ARG A 70 3.79 -4.82 -15.07
C ARG A 70 3.90 -4.83 -13.54
N VAL A 71 2.82 -4.45 -12.85
CA VAL A 71 2.76 -4.58 -11.38
C VAL A 71 2.90 -6.04 -10.98
N LYS A 72 2.18 -6.96 -11.62
CA LYS A 72 2.23 -8.38 -11.28
C LYS A 72 3.63 -9.00 -11.48
N GLU A 73 4.37 -8.54 -12.48
CA GLU A 73 5.76 -8.97 -12.72
C GLU A 73 6.78 -8.37 -11.75
N THR A 74 6.39 -7.36 -10.97
CA THR A 74 7.31 -6.68 -10.07
C THR A 74 7.75 -7.60 -8.93
N HIS A 75 9.06 -7.72 -8.75
CA HIS A 75 9.64 -8.61 -7.75
C HIS A 75 9.22 -8.22 -6.33
N GLY A 76 8.64 -9.19 -5.62
CA GLY A 76 8.12 -9.00 -4.26
C GLY A 76 6.60 -8.77 -4.20
N ILE A 77 5.92 -8.68 -5.34
CA ILE A 77 4.45 -8.73 -5.42
C ILE A 77 4.02 -10.19 -5.57
N LEU A 78 3.04 -10.59 -4.75
CA LEU A 78 2.44 -11.92 -4.78
C LEU A 78 1.25 -11.96 -5.73
N ASN A 79 0.25 -11.09 -5.48
CA ASN A 79 -0.94 -11.01 -6.31
C ASN A 79 -1.75 -9.74 -6.02
N TYR A 80 -2.75 -9.44 -6.85
CA TYR A 80 -3.78 -8.48 -6.49
C TYR A 80 -4.66 -9.02 -5.36
N VAL A 81 -5.27 -8.11 -4.60
CA VAL A 81 -6.36 -8.46 -3.69
C VAL A 81 -7.62 -8.68 -4.51
N TYR A 82 -8.22 -9.86 -4.41
CA TYR A 82 -9.43 -10.21 -5.15
C TYR A 82 -10.65 -10.19 -4.25
N TRP A 83 -11.76 -9.70 -4.78
CA TRP A 83 -13.09 -9.77 -4.21
C TRP A 83 -14.05 -10.30 -5.27
N ASN A 84 -14.79 -11.37 -4.97
CA ASN A 84 -15.71 -12.03 -5.91
C ASN A 84 -15.05 -12.36 -7.28
N GLY A 85 -13.81 -12.83 -7.27
CA GLY A 85 -13.07 -13.23 -8.46
C GLY A 85 -12.51 -12.08 -9.31
N LYS A 86 -12.67 -10.82 -8.89
CA LYS A 86 -12.12 -9.64 -9.57
C LYS A 86 -11.18 -8.87 -8.66
N PRO A 87 -10.14 -8.18 -9.19
CA PRO A 87 -9.31 -7.31 -8.37
C PRO A 87 -10.17 -6.25 -7.68
N GLY A 88 -10.02 -6.11 -6.37
CA GLY A 88 -10.74 -5.12 -5.58
C GLY A 88 -10.36 -3.71 -6.02
N ILE A 89 -11.36 -2.95 -6.48
CA ILE A 89 -11.19 -1.55 -6.87
C ILE A 89 -11.34 -0.70 -5.62
N ILE A 90 -10.38 0.18 -5.39
CA ILE A 90 -10.39 1.13 -4.29
C ILE A 90 -10.70 2.50 -4.89
N ARG A 91 -11.55 3.27 -4.21
CA ARG A 91 -11.88 4.63 -4.66
C ARG A 91 -10.78 5.59 -4.21
N ASN A 92 -10.56 6.66 -4.96
CA ASN A 92 -9.50 7.62 -4.64
C ASN A 92 -9.73 8.28 -3.28
N ASP A 93 -10.98 8.56 -2.91
CA ASP A 93 -11.38 9.12 -1.63
C ASP A 93 -11.02 8.22 -0.44
N GLU A 94 -11.05 6.89 -0.60
CA GLU A 94 -10.59 5.96 0.45
C GLU A 94 -9.09 6.09 0.69
N ILE A 95 -8.29 6.17 -0.39
CA ILE A 95 -6.84 6.35 -0.30
C ILE A 95 -6.49 7.69 0.34
N GLU A 96 -7.15 8.77 -0.07
CA GLU A 96 -6.94 10.10 0.53
C GLU A 96 -7.37 10.14 2.00
N THR A 97 -8.45 9.44 2.37
CA THR A 97 -8.87 9.31 3.77
C THR A 97 -7.78 8.63 4.61
N ILE A 98 -7.19 7.53 4.13
CA ILE A 98 -6.08 6.85 4.81
C ILE A 98 -4.86 7.79 4.95
N LYS A 99 -4.55 8.57 3.91
CA LYS A 99 -3.45 9.55 3.96
C LYS A 99 -3.68 10.59 5.03
N HIS A 100 -4.83 11.27 5.01
CA HIS A 100 -5.16 12.30 6.00
C HIS A 100 -5.21 11.76 7.42
N PHE A 101 -5.71 10.54 7.60
CA PHE A 101 -5.72 9.87 8.89
C PHE A 101 -4.29 9.66 9.42
N LEU A 102 -3.36 9.17 8.59
CA LEU A 102 -1.96 8.95 9.00
C LEU A 102 -1.13 10.24 9.14
N GLU A 103 -1.60 11.37 8.62
CA GLU A 103 -0.98 12.69 8.84
C GLU A 103 -1.29 13.23 10.24
N GLY A 104 -2.52 13.03 10.71
CA GLY A 104 -3.00 13.55 12.01
C GLY A 104 -2.74 12.65 13.21
N PHE A 105 -2.58 11.34 13.00
CA PHE A 105 -2.46 10.35 14.08
C PHE A 105 -1.14 9.58 14.03
N THR A 106 -0.61 9.21 15.20
CA THR A 106 0.52 8.28 15.36
C THR A 106 0.11 7.10 16.21
N ASP A 107 0.89 6.02 16.17
CA ASP A 107 0.66 4.82 16.98
C ASP A 107 -0.72 4.17 16.71
N VAL A 108 -1.17 4.23 15.45
CA VAL A 108 -2.42 3.62 14.96
C VAL A 108 -2.35 2.09 14.94
N GLU A 109 -3.42 1.42 15.34
CA GLU A 109 -3.59 -0.03 15.19
C GLU A 109 -4.77 -0.37 14.27
N VAL A 110 -4.64 -1.47 13.52
CA VAL A 110 -5.73 -1.99 12.67
C VAL A 110 -6.45 -3.08 13.46
N GLU A 111 -7.74 -2.89 13.69
CA GLU A 111 -8.62 -3.88 14.34
C GLU A 111 -9.51 -4.55 13.29
N GLU A 112 -9.64 -5.88 13.36
CA GLU A 112 -10.57 -6.62 12.51
C GLU A 112 -11.99 -6.45 13.05
N TYR A 113 -12.88 -5.89 12.23
CA TYR A 113 -14.30 -5.82 12.57
C TYR A 113 -14.91 -7.23 12.48
N LYS A 114 -15.32 -7.77 13.63
CA LYS A 114 -15.95 -9.10 13.76
C LYS A 114 -17.44 -9.08 13.46
#